data_AF-A0AAV0X0E5-F1
#
_entry.id   AF-A0AAV0X0E5-F1
#
_cell.length_a   1.000
_cell.length_b   1.000
_cell.length_c   1.000
_cell.angle_alpha   90.00
_cell.angle_beta   90.00
_cell.angle_gamma   90.00
#
_symmetry.space_group_name_H-M   'P 1'
#
loop_
_entity.id
_entity.type
_entity.pdbx_description
1 polymer ?
#
loop_
_entity_poly.entity_id
_entity_poly.type
_entity_poly.pdbx_seq_one_letter_code
_entity_poly.pdbx_strand_id
1 'polypeptide(L)'
;MAAHRLQRYAIFLAGYSYTIEFVKGVDNGIADALSRLPIEGADMINHVFCSNFFINLITMNVQGIADLDICEEIQRNKVLKKVFLLVMSGKWPNSSKELSEDIKPYFNRRNELAIEQGLLLWGHRLVIPLKFREVLLMELHSSHLGTVKMKAIARSHMWWPNIDKEIDLITKECSGCVEYSDNPPKSILHNWPRGTSSTDPFGYFRAY
;
A
#
# COMPACT_ATOMS: atom_id res chain seq x y z
N MET A 1 -16.21 7.22 -10.10
CA MET A 1 -15.22 6.49 -10.94
C MET A 1 -15.37 4.97 -10.76
N ALA A 2 -16.48 4.39 -11.21
CA ALA A 2 -16.70 2.92 -11.22
C ALA A 2 -16.36 2.27 -12.59
N ALA A 3 -15.83 3.07 -13.53
CA ALA A 3 -15.85 2.74 -14.96
C ALA A 3 -14.77 1.74 -15.42
N HIS A 4 -13.58 1.74 -14.81
CA HIS A 4 -12.45 0.97 -15.35
C HIS A 4 -12.59 -0.54 -15.11
N ARG A 5 -13.21 -0.95 -13.99
CA ARG A 5 -13.51 -2.36 -13.70
C ARG A 5 -14.55 -2.90 -14.68
N LEU A 6 -15.62 -2.15 -14.91
CA LEU A 6 -16.66 -2.52 -15.87
C LEU A 6 -16.14 -2.55 -17.31
N GLN A 7 -15.26 -1.63 -17.70
CA GLN A 7 -14.61 -1.63 -19.01
C GLN A 7 -13.73 -2.86 -19.24
N ARG A 8 -12.92 -3.27 -18.25
CA ARG A 8 -12.12 -4.50 -18.34
C ARG A 8 -12.98 -5.74 -18.46
N TYR A 9 -14.07 -5.82 -17.70
CA TYR A 9 -15.04 -6.91 -17.81
C TYR A 9 -15.74 -6.93 -19.18
N ALA A 10 -16.10 -5.77 -19.72
CA ALA A 10 -16.71 -5.68 -21.05
C ALA A 10 -15.75 -6.16 -22.15
N ILE A 11 -14.46 -5.82 -22.08
CA ILE A 11 -13.44 -6.32 -23.02
C ILE A 11 -13.28 -7.84 -22.90
N PHE A 12 -13.25 -8.38 -21.69
CA PHE A 12 -13.16 -9.83 -21.46
C PHE A 12 -14.39 -10.57 -22.03
N LEU A 13 -15.60 -10.03 -21.80
CA LEU A 13 -16.85 -10.62 -22.27
C LEU A 13 -17.04 -10.49 -23.79
N ALA A 14 -16.38 -9.54 -24.46
CA ALA A 14 -16.49 -9.34 -25.91
C ALA A 14 -16.05 -10.56 -26.74
N GLY A 15 -15.25 -11.47 -26.17
CA GLY A 15 -14.84 -12.72 -26.81
C GLY A 15 -15.89 -13.84 -26.75
N TYR A 16 -17.02 -13.63 -26.09
CA TYR A 16 -18.05 -14.65 -25.88
C TYR A 16 -19.40 -14.22 -26.48
N SER A 17 -20.18 -15.18 -26.96
CA SER A 17 -21.60 -14.96 -27.24
C SER A 17 -22.40 -15.25 -25.97
N TYR A 18 -23.06 -14.23 -25.42
CA TYR A 18 -23.84 -14.34 -24.19
C TYR A 18 -25.13 -13.54 -24.27
N THR A 19 -26.10 -13.92 -23.45
CA THR A 19 -27.34 -13.20 -23.23
C THR A 19 -27.35 -12.65 -21.81
N ILE A 20 -27.67 -11.37 -21.66
CA ILE A 20 -27.80 -10.73 -20.34
C ILE A 20 -29.26 -10.87 -19.91
N GLU A 21 -29.49 -11.56 -18.81
CA GLU A 21 -30.81 -11.68 -18.20
C GLU A 21 -30.82 -11.00 -16.83
N PHE A 22 -31.88 -10.24 -16.57
CA PHE A 22 -32.07 -9.61 -15.27
C PHE A 22 -32.73 -10.60 -14.31
N VAL A 23 -32.04 -10.90 -13.21
CA VAL A 23 -32.59 -11.70 -12.11
C VAL A 23 -32.94 -10.75 -10.96
N LYS A 24 -34.20 -10.79 -10.50
CA LYS A 24 -34.63 -10.02 -9.32
C LYS A 24 -33.84 -10.50 -8.11
N GLY A 25 -33.47 -9.58 -7.20
CA GLY A 25 -32.61 -9.92 -6.06
C GLY A 25 -33.14 -11.08 -5.19
N VAL A 26 -34.45 -11.18 -5.04
CA VAL A 26 -35.12 -12.28 -4.30
C VAL A 26 -34.89 -13.65 -4.93
N ASP A 27 -34.78 -13.70 -6.26
CA ASP A 27 -34.55 -14.91 -7.05
C ASP A 27 -33.05 -15.19 -7.24
N ASN A 28 -32.18 -14.23 -6.90
CA ASN A 28 -30.72 -14.36 -6.95
C ASN A 28 -30.13 -14.92 -5.62
N GLY A 29 -30.87 -15.84 -4.99
CA GLY A 29 -30.60 -16.32 -3.64
C GLY A 29 -29.24 -16.99 -3.48
N ILE A 30 -28.69 -17.65 -4.51
CA ILE A 30 -27.39 -18.33 -4.45
C ILE A 30 -26.24 -17.31 -4.35
N ALA A 31 -26.26 -16.26 -5.17
CA ALA A 31 -25.23 -15.23 -5.14
C ALA A 31 -25.33 -14.39 -3.86
N ASP A 32 -26.55 -14.07 -3.42
CA ASP A 32 -26.77 -13.32 -2.18
C ASP A 32 -26.34 -14.16 -0.95
N ALA A 33 -26.71 -15.44 -0.90
CA ALA A 33 -26.30 -16.37 0.15
C ALA A 33 -24.78 -16.52 0.24
N LEU A 34 -24.05 -16.70 -0.87
CA LEU A 34 -22.59 -16.79 -0.82
C LEU A 34 -21.92 -15.48 -0.37
N SER A 35 -22.53 -14.33 -0.64
CA SER A 35 -22.01 -13.03 -0.19
C SER A 35 -22.37 -12.70 1.27
N ARG A 36 -23.38 -13.35 1.84
CA ARG A 36 -23.96 -13.01 3.15
C ARG A 36 -24.04 -14.18 4.13
N LEU A 37 -23.56 -15.37 3.75
CA LEU A 37 -23.58 -16.58 4.58
C LEU A 37 -22.87 -16.28 5.91
N PRO A 38 -23.60 -16.21 7.03
CA PRO A 38 -22.99 -16.02 8.33
C PRO A 38 -22.18 -17.28 8.64
N ILE A 39 -20.92 -17.11 9.01
CA ILE A 39 -20.09 -18.22 9.48
C ILE A 39 -20.58 -18.55 10.89
N GLU A 40 -21.17 -19.73 11.10
CA GLU A 40 -21.56 -20.19 12.44
C GLU A 40 -20.32 -20.26 13.34
N GLY A 41 -20.30 -19.47 14.41
CA GLY A 41 -19.13 -19.24 15.27
C GLY A 41 -18.56 -17.81 15.22
N ALA A 42 -19.10 -16.92 14.38
CA ALA A 42 -18.65 -15.53 14.29
C ALA A 42 -18.99 -14.65 15.52
N ASP A 43 -19.77 -15.14 16.48
CA ASP A 43 -20.04 -14.41 17.73
C ASP A 43 -18.85 -14.38 18.70
N MET A 44 -17.79 -15.16 18.44
CA MET A 44 -16.48 -14.98 19.10
C MET A 44 -15.49 -14.12 18.29
N ILE A 45 -15.87 -13.68 17.08
CA ILE A 45 -14.99 -12.90 16.19
C ILE A 45 -15.19 -11.38 16.42
N ASN A 46 -16.24 -10.98 17.14
CA ASN A 46 -16.65 -9.58 17.33
C ASN A 46 -15.96 -8.79 18.46
N HIS A 47 -14.79 -9.22 18.96
CA HIS A 47 -13.96 -8.33 19.80
C HIS A 47 -12.45 -8.40 19.56
N VAL A 48 -11.99 -9.11 18.51
CA VAL A 48 -10.55 -9.23 18.18
C VAL A 48 -10.23 -8.84 16.74
N PHE A 49 -11.21 -8.79 15.83
CA PHE A 49 -10.95 -8.53 14.42
C PHE A 49 -10.86 -7.05 14.00
N CYS A 50 -11.08 -6.11 14.92
CA CYS A 50 -10.92 -4.67 14.62
C CYS A 50 -9.49 -4.14 14.86
N SER A 51 -8.53 -5.01 15.21
CA SER A 51 -7.13 -4.64 15.52
C SER A 51 -6.10 -5.45 14.72
N ASN A 52 -6.45 -6.66 14.26
CA ASN A 52 -5.48 -7.60 13.68
C ASN A 52 -5.30 -7.55 12.16
N PHE A 53 -6.12 -6.79 11.41
CA PHE A 53 -5.99 -6.72 9.95
C PHE A 53 -4.69 -6.02 9.50
N PHE A 54 -4.18 -5.08 10.31
CA PHE A 54 -2.97 -4.32 9.99
C PHE A 54 -1.68 -5.11 10.25
N ILE A 55 -1.65 -5.91 11.32
CA ILE A 55 -0.55 -6.83 11.62
C ILE A 55 -0.55 -7.98 10.62
N ASN A 56 -1.73 -8.53 10.27
CA ASN A 56 -1.82 -9.62 9.30
C ASN A 56 -1.39 -9.25 7.89
N LEU A 57 -1.48 -8.00 7.43
CA LEU A 57 -0.99 -7.66 6.10
C LEU A 57 0.55 -7.63 6.03
N ILE A 58 1.20 -7.42 7.17
CA ILE A 58 2.65 -7.52 7.33
C ILE A 58 3.06 -8.98 7.57
N THR A 59 2.28 -9.78 8.31
CA THR A 59 2.62 -11.18 8.63
C THR A 59 2.12 -12.23 7.61
N MET A 60 1.06 -11.96 6.83
CA MET A 60 0.51 -12.91 5.83
C MET A 60 1.29 -12.90 4.51
N ASN A 61 2.04 -11.83 4.22
CA ASN A 61 2.83 -11.71 2.98
C ASN A 61 4.34 -11.69 3.23
N VAL A 62 4.78 -11.74 4.47
CA VAL A 62 6.20 -11.81 4.84
C VAL A 62 6.33 -12.83 5.96
N GLN A 63 6.78 -14.04 5.61
CA GLN A 63 7.00 -15.12 6.58
C GLN A 63 8.02 -14.75 7.68
N GLY A 64 8.75 -13.64 7.56
CA GLY A 64 9.80 -13.23 8.48
C GLY A 64 9.45 -12.17 9.54
N ILE A 65 8.26 -11.56 9.53
CA ILE A 65 7.94 -10.45 10.48
C ILE A 65 7.20 -10.92 11.74
N ALA A 66 6.59 -12.11 11.70
CA ALA A 66 5.84 -12.66 12.83
C ALA A 66 6.71 -12.91 14.10
N ASP A 67 8.03 -13.02 13.93
CA ASP A 67 9.01 -13.27 15.02
C ASP A 67 9.79 -12.00 15.45
N LEU A 68 9.45 -10.82 14.91
CA LEU A 68 10.14 -9.60 15.33
C LEU A 68 9.54 -9.10 16.64
N ASP A 69 10.30 -9.19 17.74
CA ASP A 69 9.96 -8.64 19.05
C ASP A 69 10.01 -7.09 19.05
N ILE A 70 9.17 -6.46 18.23
CA ILE A 70 9.09 -5.02 18.04
C ILE A 70 8.66 -4.33 19.33
N CYS A 71 7.72 -4.92 20.07
CA CYS A 71 7.29 -4.43 21.38
C CYS A 71 8.49 -4.31 22.35
N GLU A 72 9.30 -5.35 22.46
CA GLU A 72 10.46 -5.35 23.35
C GLU A 72 11.50 -4.32 22.90
N GLU A 73 11.79 -4.25 21.60
CA GLU A 73 12.78 -3.31 21.07
C GLU A 73 12.32 -1.85 21.16
N ILE A 74 11.00 -1.57 21.09
CA ILE A 74 10.45 -0.23 21.39
C ILE A 74 10.77 0.15 22.86
N GLN A 75 10.61 -0.79 23.80
CA GLN A 75 10.89 -0.56 25.22
C GLN A 75 12.39 -0.47 25.54
N ARG A 76 13.23 -1.16 24.76
CA ARG A 76 14.69 -1.13 24.88
C ARG A 76 15.30 0.13 24.29
N ASN A 77 14.77 0.61 23.17
CA ASN A 77 15.29 1.77 22.47
C ASN A 77 15.00 3.07 23.22
N LYS A 78 16.05 3.83 23.58
CA LYS A 78 15.91 5.08 24.36
C LYS A 78 15.03 6.14 23.69
N VAL A 79 15.06 6.25 22.37
CA VAL A 79 14.27 7.25 21.62
C VAL A 79 12.82 6.80 21.54
N LEU A 80 12.58 5.57 21.08
CA LEU A 80 11.23 5.05 20.92
C LEU A 80 10.51 4.90 22.26
N LYS A 81 11.19 4.49 23.34
CA LYS A 81 10.62 4.47 24.69
C LYS A 81 10.17 5.85 25.15
N LYS A 82 10.96 6.90 24.89
CA LYS A 82 10.56 8.28 25.21
C LYS A 82 9.34 8.69 24.39
N VAL A 83 9.34 8.43 23.08
CA VAL A 83 8.19 8.71 22.21
C VAL A 83 6.94 7.97 22.70
N PHE A 84 7.08 6.69 23.05
CA PHE A 84 6.01 5.86 23.58
C PHE A 84 5.41 6.47 24.86
N LEU A 85 6.24 6.90 25.82
CA LEU A 85 5.78 7.56 27.03
C LEU A 85 5.11 8.92 26.77
N LEU A 86 5.59 9.68 25.78
CA LEU A 86 4.99 10.97 25.39
C LEU A 86 3.62 10.77 24.75
N VAL A 87 3.46 9.76 23.89
CA VAL A 87 2.17 9.38 23.29
C VAL A 87 1.21 8.89 24.39
N MET A 88 1.66 7.99 25.25
CA MET A 88 0.86 7.42 26.33
C MET A 88 0.39 8.48 27.34
N SER A 89 1.26 9.41 27.71
CA SER A 89 0.93 10.47 28.68
C SER A 89 0.20 11.66 28.08
N GLY A 90 0.23 11.82 26.75
CA GLY A 90 -0.27 12.99 26.03
C GLY A 90 0.54 14.28 26.27
N LYS A 91 1.64 14.22 27.03
CA LYS A 91 2.40 15.40 27.47
C LYS A 91 3.55 15.72 26.52
N TRP A 92 3.21 16.19 25.33
CA TRP A 92 4.20 16.71 24.39
C TRP A 92 4.66 18.12 24.79
N PRO A 93 5.95 18.47 24.63
CA PRO A 93 6.41 19.85 24.83
C PRO A 93 5.71 20.84 23.89
N ASN A 94 5.58 22.09 24.30
CA ASN A 94 4.96 23.11 23.46
C ASN A 94 5.85 23.53 22.28
N SER A 95 7.16 23.34 22.41
CA SER A 95 8.15 23.74 21.41
C SER A 95 9.05 22.57 21.00
N SER A 96 9.27 22.43 19.70
CA SER A 96 10.19 21.43 19.14
C SER A 96 11.66 21.72 19.46
N LYS A 97 12.00 22.93 19.93
CA LYS A 97 13.37 23.32 20.31
C LYS A 97 13.86 22.63 21.59
N GLU A 98 12.94 22.18 22.44
CA GLU A 98 13.24 21.47 23.69
C GLU A 98 13.52 19.98 23.46
N LEU A 99 13.31 19.50 22.23
CA LEU A 99 13.43 18.09 21.86
C LEU A 99 14.74 17.82 21.14
N SER A 100 15.34 16.66 21.41
CA SER A 100 16.48 16.13 20.66
C SER A 100 16.11 15.92 19.20
N GLU A 101 17.08 16.07 18.29
CA GLU A 101 16.87 15.91 16.83
C GLU A 101 16.17 14.59 16.48
N ASP A 102 16.49 13.50 17.17
CA ASP A 102 15.90 12.18 16.92
C ASP A 102 14.39 12.10 17.24
N ILE A 103 13.89 12.96 18.12
CA ILE A 103 12.48 12.95 18.57
C ILE A 103 11.63 13.90 17.70
N LYS A 104 12.23 14.93 17.10
CA LYS A 104 11.52 15.91 16.27
C LYS A 104 10.67 15.28 15.14
N PRO A 105 11.12 14.24 14.42
CA PRO A 105 10.30 13.57 13.41
C PRO A 105 8.99 13.00 13.96
N TYR A 106 9.01 12.52 15.21
CA TYR A 106 7.82 12.00 15.90
C TYR A 106 6.95 13.13 16.43
N PHE A 107 7.56 14.18 16.98
CA PHE A 107 6.84 15.38 17.43
C PHE A 107 6.02 16.04 16.32
N ASN A 108 6.59 16.14 15.11
CA ASN A 108 5.88 16.70 13.96
C ASN A 108 4.63 15.90 13.57
N ARG A 109 4.57 14.62 13.96
CA ARG A 109 3.46 13.68 13.66
C ARG A 109 2.66 13.30 14.91
N ARG A 110 2.91 13.96 16.05
CA ARG A 110 2.38 13.59 17.37
C ARG A 110 0.86 13.37 17.44
N ASN A 111 0.10 14.12 16.63
CA ASN A 111 -1.37 14.05 16.61
C ASN A 111 -1.89 12.77 15.93
N GLU A 112 -1.06 12.12 15.12
CA GLU A 112 -1.40 10.91 14.36
C GLU A 112 -0.69 9.67 14.93
N LEU A 113 0.06 9.83 16.04
CA LEU A 113 0.70 8.73 16.73
C LEU A 113 -0.27 8.07 17.70
N ALA A 114 -0.35 6.75 17.65
CA ALA A 114 -1.18 5.93 18.53
C ALA A 114 -0.38 4.74 19.08
N ILE A 115 -0.85 4.19 20.19
CA ILE A 115 -0.31 2.96 20.77
C ILE A 115 -1.40 1.90 20.74
N GLU A 116 -1.07 0.73 20.22
CA GLU A 116 -1.97 -0.41 20.14
C GLU A 116 -1.20 -1.69 20.49
N GLN A 117 -1.66 -2.43 21.49
CA GLN A 117 -1.03 -3.69 21.94
C GLN A 117 0.49 -3.55 22.26
N GLY A 118 0.94 -2.39 22.72
CA GLY A 118 2.36 -2.11 23.00
C GLY A 118 3.19 -1.71 21.77
N LEU A 119 2.59 -1.68 20.58
CA LEU A 119 3.19 -1.18 19.35
C LEU A 119 2.94 0.32 19.20
N LEU A 120 3.87 1.00 18.54
CA LEU A 120 3.74 2.41 18.17
C LEU A 120 3.32 2.50 16.70
N LEU A 121 2.23 3.23 16.44
CA LEU A 121 1.64 3.40 15.12
C LEU A 121 1.66 4.87 14.71
N TRP A 122 1.78 5.12 13.40
CA TRP A 122 1.49 6.41 12.76
C TRP A 122 0.37 6.23 11.75
N GLY A 123 -0.83 6.71 12.08
CA GLY A 123 -2.05 6.34 11.38
C GLY A 123 -2.25 4.82 11.43
N HIS A 124 -2.12 4.15 10.28
CA HIS A 124 -2.20 2.68 10.15
C HIS A 124 -0.83 1.99 10.00
N ARG A 125 0.26 2.73 10.12
CA ARG A 125 1.61 2.26 9.78
C ARG A 125 2.40 1.95 11.04
N LEU A 126 3.11 0.83 11.03
CA LEU A 126 3.94 0.41 12.15
C LEU A 126 5.24 1.22 12.22
N VAL A 127 5.55 1.77 13.40
CA VAL A 127 6.82 2.45 13.64
C VAL A 127 7.91 1.42 13.90
N ILE A 128 8.94 1.39 13.05
CA ILE A 128 9.98 0.36 13.08
C ILE A 128 11.24 0.80 13.85
N PRO A 129 11.65 0.04 14.89
CA PRO A 129 12.94 0.20 15.57
C PRO A 129 14.14 0.05 14.64
N LEU A 130 15.22 0.79 14.92
CA LEU A 130 16.44 0.80 14.11
C LEU A 130 16.97 -0.60 13.80
N LYS A 131 16.93 -1.51 14.79
CA LYS A 131 17.39 -2.91 14.69
C LYS A 131 16.77 -3.69 13.51
N PHE A 132 15.52 -3.40 13.17
CA PHE A 132 14.78 -4.16 12.16
C PHE A 132 14.72 -3.50 10.80
N ARG A 133 15.19 -2.25 10.67
CA ARG A 133 15.10 -1.49 9.41
C ARG A 133 15.87 -2.14 8.29
N GLU A 134 17.08 -2.62 8.56
CA GLU A 134 17.92 -3.27 7.55
C GLU A 134 17.27 -4.54 6.99
N VAL A 135 16.79 -5.43 7.89
CA VAL A 135 16.10 -6.66 7.49
C VAL A 135 14.87 -6.36 6.64
N LEU A 136 14.05 -5.38 7.04
CA LEU A 136 12.85 -4.99 6.29
C LEU A 136 13.16 -4.30 4.95
N LEU A 137 14.25 -3.54 4.87
CA LEU A 137 14.71 -2.94 3.61
C LEU A 137 15.18 -4.01 2.63
N MET A 138 15.95 -5.01 3.12
CA MET A 138 16.38 -6.14 2.30
C MET A 138 15.18 -6.96 1.82
N GLU A 139 14.19 -7.17 2.68
CA GLU A 139 12.95 -7.86 2.30
C GLU A 139 12.16 -7.10 1.23
N LEU A 140 11.99 -5.78 1.39
CA LEU A 140 11.37 -4.92 0.37
C LEU A 140 12.13 -4.98 -0.97
N HIS A 141 13.45 -5.16 -0.92
CA HIS A 141 14.33 -5.18 -2.08
C HIS A 141 14.48 -6.57 -2.71
N SER A 142 14.10 -7.64 -2.02
CA SER A 142 14.30 -9.05 -2.43
C SER A 142 13.84 -9.38 -3.86
N SER A 143 12.78 -8.74 -4.33
CA SER A 143 12.20 -8.92 -5.67
C SER A 143 12.58 -7.83 -6.67
N HIS A 144 13.59 -7.01 -6.34
CA HIS A 144 14.10 -5.89 -7.15
C HIS A 144 12.99 -4.99 -7.72
N LEU A 145 11.94 -4.76 -6.92
CA LEU A 145 10.84 -3.88 -7.32
C LEU A 145 11.39 -2.48 -7.57
N GLY A 146 10.85 -1.81 -8.59
CA GLY A 146 11.22 -0.41 -8.85
C GLY A 146 10.97 0.48 -7.62
N THR A 147 11.81 1.49 -7.44
CA THR A 147 11.83 2.38 -6.26
C THR A 147 10.46 2.96 -5.91
N VAL A 148 9.64 3.33 -6.91
CA VAL A 148 8.28 3.84 -6.70
C VAL A 148 7.38 2.80 -6.02
N LYS A 149 7.47 1.54 -6.45
CA LYS A 149 6.68 0.43 -5.90
C LYS A 149 7.15 0.06 -4.50
N MET A 150 8.47 0.00 -4.26
CA MET A 150 9.02 -0.22 -2.92
C MET A 150 8.55 0.87 -1.94
N LYS A 151 8.61 2.14 -2.33
CA LYS A 151 8.11 3.26 -1.52
C LYS A 151 6.60 3.14 -1.25
N ALA A 152 5.81 2.72 -2.24
CA ALA A 152 4.38 2.53 -2.06
C ALA A 152 4.05 1.45 -1.02
N ILE A 153 4.72 0.29 -1.10
CA ILE A 153 4.56 -0.81 -0.13
C ILE A 153 5.04 -0.38 1.26
N ALA A 154 6.22 0.23 1.35
CA ALA A 154 6.75 0.72 2.61
C ALA A 154 5.75 1.69 3.29
N ARG A 155 5.21 2.65 2.52
CA ARG A 155 4.23 3.63 3.01
C ARG A 155 2.87 3.02 3.37
N SER A 156 2.48 1.84 2.90
CA SER A 156 1.22 1.23 3.31
C SER A 156 1.32 0.47 4.63
N HIS A 157 2.53 0.10 5.07
CA HIS A 157 2.71 -0.81 6.21
C HIS A 157 3.56 -0.25 7.34
N MET A 158 4.62 0.48 7.01
CA MET A 158 5.68 0.78 7.95
C MET A 158 6.13 2.23 7.85
N TRP A 159 6.75 2.71 8.92
CA TRP A 159 7.29 4.06 8.96
C TRP A 159 8.50 4.18 9.89
N TRP A 160 9.48 4.96 9.43
CA TRP A 160 10.51 5.56 10.25
C TRP A 160 11.03 6.84 9.58
N PRO A 161 11.76 7.70 10.30
CA PRO A 161 12.36 8.90 9.70
C PRO A 161 13.31 8.51 8.55
N ASN A 162 13.12 9.12 7.38
CA ASN A 162 13.93 8.92 6.17
C ASN A 162 13.81 7.55 5.45
N ILE A 163 12.78 6.74 5.70
CA ILE A 163 12.53 5.47 4.98
C ILE A 163 12.64 5.60 3.45
N ASP A 164 12.08 6.65 2.87
CA ASP A 164 12.13 6.88 1.41
C ASP A 164 13.57 7.05 0.89
N LYS A 165 14.44 7.69 1.67
CA LYS A 165 15.84 7.92 1.30
C LYS A 165 16.65 6.63 1.41
N GLU A 166 16.38 5.81 2.42
CA GLU A 166 17.02 4.50 2.58
C GLU A 166 16.62 3.55 1.44
N ILE A 167 15.35 3.59 0.98
CA ILE A 167 14.89 2.87 -0.22
C ILE A 167 15.56 3.40 -1.51
N ASP A 168 15.73 4.72 -1.64
CA ASP A 168 16.47 5.29 -2.77
C ASP A 168 17.94 4.86 -2.77
N LEU A 169 18.55 4.70 -1.60
CA LEU A 169 19.94 4.29 -1.47
C LEU A 169 20.12 2.83 -1.90
N ILE A 170 19.33 1.90 -1.32
CA ILE A 170 19.47 0.47 -1.64
C ILE A 170 19.20 0.16 -3.12
N THR A 171 18.28 0.89 -3.74
CA THR A 171 17.98 0.72 -5.18
C THR A 171 19.09 1.27 -6.08
N LYS A 172 19.82 2.31 -5.65
CA LYS A 172 20.97 2.86 -6.38
C LYS A 172 22.26 2.06 -6.20
N GLU A 173 22.44 1.43 -5.05
CA GLU A 173 23.61 0.60 -4.76
C GLU A 173 23.49 -0.81 -5.35
N CYS A 174 22.28 -1.25 -5.68
CA CYS A 174 22.02 -2.55 -6.29
C CYS A 174 22.31 -2.56 -7.79
N SER A 175 23.29 -3.37 -8.22
CA SER A 175 23.65 -3.53 -9.64
C SER A 175 22.48 -3.98 -10.50
N GLY A 176 21.69 -4.96 -10.03
CA GLY A 176 20.52 -5.46 -10.75
C GLY A 176 19.44 -4.39 -10.92
N CYS A 177 19.17 -3.59 -9.89
CA CYS A 177 18.21 -2.48 -10.03
C CYS A 177 18.72 -1.40 -10.98
N VAL A 178 20.02 -1.10 -10.98
CA VAL A 178 20.62 -0.09 -11.87
C VAL A 178 20.59 -0.54 -13.32
N GLU A 179 20.95 -1.79 -13.61
CA GLU A 179 20.94 -2.37 -14.95
C GLU A 179 19.54 -2.33 -15.59
N TYR A 180 18.50 -2.65 -14.81
CA TYR A 180 17.11 -2.62 -15.27
C TYR A 180 16.38 -1.30 -14.95
N SER A 181 17.11 -0.25 -14.56
CA SER A 181 16.51 1.07 -14.25
C SER A 181 16.14 1.87 -15.51
N ASP A 182 16.53 1.39 -16.70
CA ASP A 182 16.37 2.12 -17.94
C ASP A 182 14.92 2.52 -18.19
N ASN A 183 14.74 3.83 -18.27
CA ASN A 183 13.52 4.49 -18.67
C ASN A 183 13.62 4.65 -20.20
N PRO A 184 13.00 3.77 -21.01
CA PRO A 184 13.13 3.88 -22.46
C PRO A 184 12.72 5.30 -22.90
N PRO A 185 13.39 5.87 -23.91
CA PRO A 185 13.07 7.19 -24.40
C PRO A 185 11.56 7.27 -24.68
N LYS A 186 10.91 8.35 -24.20
CA LYS A 186 9.48 8.56 -24.39
C LYS A 186 9.18 8.32 -25.88
N SER A 187 8.28 7.38 -26.16
CA SER A 187 7.88 7.05 -27.52
C SER A 187 7.52 8.33 -28.27
N ILE A 188 7.95 8.44 -29.53
CA ILE A 188 7.56 9.56 -30.39
C ILE A 188 6.03 9.60 -30.42
N LEU A 189 5.45 10.72 -29.96
CA LEU A 189 4.01 10.92 -30.02
C LEU A 189 3.62 11.01 -31.49
N HIS A 190 3.06 9.93 -32.04
CA HIS A 190 2.44 9.99 -33.36
C HIS A 190 1.11 10.71 -33.21
N ASN A 191 0.96 11.84 -33.92
CA ASN A 191 -0.33 12.52 -33.96
C ASN A 191 -1.35 11.61 -34.64
N TRP A 192 -2.55 11.50 -34.07
CA TRP A 192 -3.65 10.85 -34.77
C TRP A 192 -3.86 11.58 -36.11
N PRO A 193 -4.00 10.85 -37.24
CA PRO A 193 -4.26 11.49 -38.52
C PRO A 193 -5.50 12.38 -38.38
N ARG A 194 -5.35 13.66 -38.75
CA ARG A 194 -6.49 14.58 -38.76
C ARG A 194 -7.51 14.02 -39.74
N GLY A 195 -8.76 13.89 -39.30
CA GLY A 195 -9.86 13.55 -40.21
C GLY A 195 -9.84 14.54 -41.36
N THR A 196 -9.71 14.03 -42.59
CA THR A 196 -9.88 14.86 -43.77
C THR A 196 -11.27 15.47 -43.68
N SER A 197 -11.37 16.79 -43.80
CA SER A 197 -12.67 17.45 -43.92
C SER A 197 -13.45 16.74 -45.04
N SER A 198 -14.71 16.42 -44.78
CA SER A 198 -15.61 15.65 -45.64
C SER A 198 -16.02 16.37 -46.93
N THR A 199 -15.09 17.08 -47.56
CA THR A 199 -15.22 17.70 -48.88
C THR A 199 -14.28 16.98 -49.85
N ASP A 200 -14.34 15.65 -49.85
CA ASP A 200 -13.88 14.86 -50.97
C ASP A 200 -15.13 14.36 -51.72
N PRO A 201 -15.46 14.90 -52.91
CA PRO A 201 -16.66 14.51 -53.65
C PRO A 201 -16.53 13.11 -54.29
N PHE A 202 -15.38 12.45 -54.19
CA PHE A 202 -15.15 11.16 -54.82
C PHE A 202 -14.68 10.12 -53.81
N GLY A 203 -15.62 9.71 -52.94
CA GLY A 203 -15.45 8.51 -52.16
C GLY A 203 -15.45 7.27 -53.04
N TYR A 204 -14.35 6.52 -53.03
CA TYR A 204 -14.34 5.07 -53.28
C TYR A 204 -13.14 4.44 -52.57
N PHE A 205 -13.33 3.99 -51.32
CA PHE A 205 -12.53 2.88 -50.79
C PHE A 205 -13.30 1.60 -51.05
N ARG A 206 -12.86 0.85 -52.07
CA ARG A 206 -13.31 -0.51 -52.36
C ARG A 206 -12.42 -1.46 -51.56
N ALA A 207 -13.00 -2.13 -50.56
CA ALA A 207 -12.34 -3.21 -49.85
C ALA A 207 -12.31 -4.46 -50.75
N TYR A 208 -11.13 -5.08 -50.87
CA TYR A 208 -10.97 -6.50 -51.09
C TYR A 208 -10.47 -7.11 -49.79
#